data_AF-A0A8T7F7G2-F1
#
_entry.id   AF-A0A8T7F7G2-F1
#
_cell.length_a   1.000
_cell.length_b   1.000
_cell.length_c   1.000
_cell.angle_alpha   90.00
_cell.angle_beta   90.00
_cell.angle_gamma   90.00
#
_symmetry.space_group_name_H-M   'P 1'
#
loop_
_entity.id
_entity.type
_entity.pdbx_description
1 polymer ?
#
loop_
_entity_poly.entity_id
_entity_poly.type
_entity_poly.pdbx_seq_one_letter_code
_entity_poly.pdbx_strand_id
1 'polypeptide(L)'
;MSDYDKTIDPAVPVEGGNGEPKQDWNYQPNDDGAIPIPVRIGSRLEEAPPTNEPPMQGVADDDAIVREYERKYYRQSLYNDAPMPQPRVGDSHKQKRQWNFRDINVKAPPKHRYQTRAISGEVQDTERTWAAIAHASALLTILVAIAAAPGVLLTVLIPLGIYLAFRNKSEFVAFHALQAFTIQVVGTVGALVLLLAGTLVLGTLIAISAVLSLVLIGIPFLIFFVLLLVGLVLFSVFVLPLGMVVYSMIAADAAYKGRIYRYPYIADWLDDQLKNGMLGSVI
;
A
#
# COMPACT_ATOMS: atom_id res chain seq x y z
N MET A 1 67.52 17.99 -8.06
CA MET A 1 68.20 16.95 -8.85
C MET A 1 68.41 15.76 -7.92
N SER A 2 67.40 14.91 -7.81
CA SER A 2 67.45 13.67 -7.03
C SER A 2 66.39 12.76 -7.65
N ASP A 3 66.88 11.75 -8.35
CA ASP A 3 66.14 10.74 -9.10
C ASP A 3 65.27 9.91 -8.16
N TYR A 4 63.98 9.85 -8.44
CA TYR A 4 63.08 8.82 -7.92
C TYR A 4 62.90 7.79 -9.03
N ASP A 5 63.72 6.74 -8.95
CA ASP A 5 63.67 5.56 -9.81
C ASP A 5 62.43 4.72 -9.47
N LYS A 6 61.55 4.56 -10.47
CA LYS A 6 60.34 3.75 -10.42
C LYS A 6 60.69 2.36 -10.93
N THR A 7 61.02 1.46 -10.03
CA THR A 7 61.07 0.03 -10.33
C THR A 7 59.65 -0.53 -10.44
N ILE A 8 59.27 -0.86 -11.68
CA ILE A 8 58.06 -1.57 -12.04
C ILE A 8 58.33 -3.07 -11.84
N ASP A 9 57.56 -3.70 -10.94
CA ASP A 9 57.56 -5.15 -10.77
C ASP A 9 56.85 -5.83 -11.97
N PRO A 10 57.42 -6.89 -12.58
CA PRO A 10 56.79 -7.59 -13.67
C PRO A 10 55.63 -8.48 -13.21
N ALA A 11 54.57 -8.45 -14.02
CA ALA A 11 53.30 -9.14 -13.92
C ALA A 11 53.35 -10.56 -13.31
N VAL A 12 52.52 -10.77 -12.29
CA VAL A 12 52.06 -12.09 -11.84
C VAL A 12 51.09 -12.65 -12.91
N PRO A 13 51.25 -13.90 -13.38
CA PRO A 13 50.28 -14.52 -14.27
C PRO A 13 49.02 -14.87 -13.49
N VAL A 14 47.88 -14.29 -13.87
CA VAL A 14 46.57 -14.67 -13.35
C VAL A 14 46.09 -15.91 -14.11
N GLU A 15 46.52 -17.09 -13.67
CA GLU A 15 45.84 -18.35 -13.99
C GLU A 15 44.65 -18.51 -13.04
N GLY A 16 43.44 -18.45 -13.60
CA GLY A 16 42.20 -18.56 -12.84
C GLY A 16 40.99 -18.51 -13.75
N GLY A 17 41.01 -19.31 -14.81
CA GLY A 17 39.84 -19.55 -15.65
C GLY A 17 38.76 -20.26 -14.86
N ASN A 18 37.83 -19.49 -14.28
CA ASN A 18 36.59 -20.02 -13.74
C ASN A 18 35.74 -20.48 -14.94
N GLY A 19 35.93 -21.74 -15.33
CA GLY A 19 35.03 -22.45 -16.21
C GLY A 19 33.70 -22.67 -15.51
N GLU A 20 32.88 -21.62 -15.39
CA GLU A 20 31.48 -21.80 -15.10
C GLU A 20 30.86 -22.50 -16.32
N PRO A 21 30.26 -23.70 -16.15
CA PRO A 21 29.56 -24.35 -17.25
C PRO A 21 28.43 -23.42 -17.67
N LYS A 22 28.45 -22.96 -18.93
CA LYS A 22 27.31 -22.27 -19.52
C LYS A 22 26.10 -23.20 -19.39
N GLN A 23 25.19 -22.88 -18.47
CA GLN A 23 23.90 -23.54 -18.37
C GLN A 23 23.10 -23.17 -19.61
N ASP A 24 23.10 -24.08 -20.57
CA ASP A 24 22.27 -23.99 -21.76
C ASP A 24 20.84 -24.36 -21.35
N TRP A 25 20.01 -23.34 -21.09
CA TRP A 25 18.61 -23.49 -20.70
C TRP A 25 17.72 -23.76 -21.91
N ASN A 26 18.13 -24.68 -22.78
CA ASN A 26 17.34 -25.07 -23.94
C ASN A 26 16.23 -26.04 -23.50
N TYR A 27 15.17 -25.49 -22.90
CA TYR A 27 13.98 -26.25 -22.51
C TYR A 27 13.11 -26.51 -23.75
N GLN A 28 13.10 -27.75 -24.22
CA GLN A 28 12.04 -28.21 -25.12
C GLN A 28 10.85 -28.67 -24.27
N PRO A 29 9.66 -28.05 -24.42
CA PRO A 29 8.45 -28.54 -23.77
C PRO A 29 8.10 -29.93 -24.31
N ASN A 30 7.53 -30.76 -23.44
CA ASN A 30 6.96 -32.04 -23.85
C ASN A 30 5.74 -31.79 -24.78
N ASP A 31 5.34 -32.78 -25.56
CA ASP A 31 4.23 -32.70 -26.53
C ASP A 31 2.86 -32.33 -25.90
N ASP A 32 2.73 -32.41 -24.57
CA ASP A 32 1.55 -32.04 -23.79
C ASP A 32 1.61 -30.61 -23.19
N GLY A 33 2.69 -29.87 -23.45
CA GLY A 33 2.91 -28.51 -22.95
C GLY A 33 3.30 -28.42 -21.47
N ALA A 34 3.56 -29.55 -20.79
CA ALA A 34 4.02 -29.55 -19.41
C ALA A 34 5.52 -29.22 -19.33
N ILE A 35 5.88 -28.28 -18.45
CA ILE A 35 7.28 -27.97 -18.12
C ILE A 35 7.69 -28.90 -16.96
N PRO A 36 8.66 -29.82 -17.14
CA PRO A 36 9.11 -30.68 -16.05
C PRO A 36 9.81 -29.83 -14.99
N ILE A 37 9.29 -29.87 -13.77
CA ILE A 37 9.92 -29.23 -12.60
C ILE A 37 11.15 -30.09 -12.25
N PRO A 38 12.38 -29.54 -12.20
CA PRO A 38 13.52 -30.31 -11.77
C PRO A 38 13.36 -30.65 -10.29
N VAL A 39 13.01 -31.91 -10.01
CA VAL A 39 12.97 -32.48 -8.66
C VAL A 39 14.42 -32.55 -8.16
N ARG A 40 14.85 -31.52 -7.44
CA ARG A 40 16.14 -31.51 -6.76
C ARG A 40 15.99 -32.13 -5.38
N ILE A 41 15.62 -33.40 -5.32
CA ILE A 41 15.61 -34.18 -4.07
C ILE A 41 16.20 -35.56 -4.35
N GLY A 42 17.41 -35.78 -3.81
CA GLY A 42 17.92 -37.12 -3.51
C GLY A 42 19.03 -37.66 -4.42
N SER A 43 20.29 -37.41 -4.04
CA SER A 43 21.38 -38.37 -4.31
C SER A 43 22.53 -38.21 -3.30
N ARG A 44 22.22 -38.12 -2.00
CA ARG A 44 23.25 -38.18 -0.94
C ARG A 44 22.76 -38.80 0.38
N LEU A 45 21.84 -39.76 0.30
CA LEU A 45 21.35 -40.51 1.46
C LEU A 45 21.63 -42.02 1.37
N GLU A 46 22.55 -42.47 0.51
CA GLU A 46 22.75 -43.90 0.24
C GLU A 46 23.97 -44.54 0.95
N GLU A 47 24.59 -43.87 1.93
CA GLU A 47 25.75 -44.43 2.68
C GLU A 47 25.67 -44.23 4.21
N ALA A 48 24.48 -44.19 4.81
CA ALA A 48 24.35 -44.26 6.27
C ALA A 48 24.20 -45.74 6.70
N PRO A 49 25.02 -46.24 7.65
CA PRO A 49 24.89 -47.60 8.15
C PRO A 49 23.55 -47.79 8.88
N PRO A 50 22.99 -49.01 8.91
CA PRO A 50 21.69 -49.27 9.51
C PRO A 50 21.73 -48.96 11.01
N THR A 51 21.11 -47.86 11.42
CA THR A 51 20.81 -47.58 12.82
C THR A 51 19.50 -48.25 13.19
N ASN A 52 19.48 -48.94 14.34
CA ASN A 52 18.32 -49.63 14.91
C ASN A 52 17.29 -48.63 15.50
N GLU A 53 17.01 -47.52 14.83
CA GLU A 53 16.01 -46.57 15.29
C GLU A 53 14.59 -47.03 14.86
N PRO A 54 13.61 -46.98 15.77
CA PRO A 54 12.25 -47.40 15.46
C PRO A 54 11.65 -46.52 14.35
N PRO A 55 10.78 -47.08 13.48
CA PRO A 55 10.23 -46.37 12.34
C PRO A 55 9.49 -45.12 12.81
N MET A 56 9.94 -43.95 12.32
CA MET A 56 9.27 -42.67 12.52
C MET A 56 7.83 -42.75 12.05
N GLN A 57 6.89 -42.66 12.99
CA GLN A 57 5.47 -42.37 12.75
C GLN A 57 5.33 -40.95 12.18
N GLY A 58 5.68 -40.74 10.91
CA GLY A 58 5.86 -39.42 10.32
C GLY A 58 4.94 -39.08 9.14
N VAL A 59 3.85 -39.81 8.92
CA VAL A 59 2.95 -39.59 7.76
C VAL A 59 1.54 -39.14 8.18
N ALA A 60 1.28 -38.99 9.48
CA ALA A 60 -0.03 -38.59 9.99
C ALA A 60 -0.17 -37.09 10.28
N ASP A 61 0.87 -36.28 10.07
CA ASP A 61 0.91 -34.89 10.55
C ASP A 61 1.07 -33.83 9.45
N ASP A 62 0.99 -34.23 8.18
CA ASP A 62 0.96 -33.28 7.06
C ASP A 62 -0.25 -32.33 7.20
N ASP A 63 -1.39 -32.85 7.66
CA ASP A 63 -2.58 -32.05 7.94
C ASP A 63 -2.38 -31.08 9.11
N ALA A 64 -1.55 -31.39 10.11
CA ALA A 64 -1.28 -30.43 11.18
C ALA A 64 -0.30 -29.35 10.73
N ILE A 65 0.70 -29.70 9.92
CA ILE A 65 1.62 -28.75 9.30
C ILE A 65 0.85 -27.82 8.37
N VAL A 66 -0.04 -28.35 7.52
CA VAL A 66 -0.92 -27.55 6.66
C VAL A 66 -1.86 -26.70 7.51
N ARG A 67 -2.47 -27.23 8.59
CA ARG A 67 -3.34 -26.42 9.49
C ARG A 67 -2.59 -25.37 10.29
N GLU A 68 -1.32 -25.60 10.62
CA GLU A 68 -0.44 -24.62 11.25
C GLU A 68 -0.06 -23.54 10.23
N TYR A 69 0.27 -23.95 9.00
CA TYR A 69 0.53 -23.06 7.88
C TYR A 69 -0.72 -22.21 7.55
N GLU A 70 -1.89 -22.82 7.45
CA GLU A 70 -3.15 -22.12 7.21
C GLU A 70 -3.51 -21.17 8.35
N ARG A 71 -3.31 -21.58 9.61
CA ARG A 71 -3.47 -20.67 10.77
C ARG A 71 -2.48 -19.52 10.75
N LYS A 72 -1.27 -19.75 10.28
CA LYS A 72 -0.18 -18.76 10.26
C LYS A 72 -0.33 -17.79 9.09
N TYR A 73 -0.88 -18.22 7.96
CA TYR A 73 -0.89 -17.45 6.72
C TYR A 73 -2.28 -17.00 6.22
N TYR A 74 -3.38 -17.65 6.62
CA TYR A 74 -4.74 -17.33 6.11
C TYR A 74 -5.71 -16.76 7.15
N ARG A 75 -5.31 -16.59 8.42
CA ARG A 75 -6.20 -16.16 9.51
C ARG A 75 -6.74 -14.72 9.41
N GLN A 76 -6.29 -13.92 8.44
CA GLN A 76 -6.69 -12.52 8.31
C GLN A 76 -7.80 -12.27 7.26
N SER A 77 -8.34 -13.32 6.64
CA SER A 77 -9.47 -13.24 5.68
C SER A 77 -10.87 -13.38 6.32
N LEU A 78 -10.98 -13.43 7.64
CA LEU A 78 -12.26 -13.65 8.35
C LEU A 78 -13.12 -12.38 8.44
N TYR A 79 -13.38 -11.74 7.30
CA TYR A 79 -14.53 -10.83 7.13
C TYR A 79 -15.57 -11.38 6.14
N ASN A 80 -15.51 -12.68 5.85
CA ASN A 80 -16.57 -13.42 5.18
C ASN A 80 -16.88 -14.70 5.98
N ASP A 81 -17.45 -14.54 7.16
CA ASP A 81 -18.16 -15.63 7.87
C ASP A 81 -19.53 -15.92 7.22
N ALA A 82 -19.59 -15.88 5.89
CA ALA A 82 -20.64 -16.63 5.20
C ALA A 82 -20.18 -18.09 5.26
N PRO A 83 -20.93 -18.99 5.92
CA PRO A 83 -20.58 -20.40 5.92
C PRO A 83 -20.46 -20.86 4.47
N MET A 84 -19.26 -21.28 4.08
CA MET A 84 -19.03 -21.94 2.81
C MET A 84 -20.10 -23.03 2.69
N PRO A 85 -20.96 -23.00 1.66
CA PRO A 85 -21.99 -24.02 1.49
C PRO A 85 -21.27 -25.36 1.43
N GLN A 86 -21.41 -26.18 2.47
CA GLN A 86 -20.88 -27.51 2.41
C GLN A 86 -21.57 -28.20 1.23
N PRO A 87 -20.82 -28.78 0.28
CA PRO A 87 -21.43 -29.53 -0.80
C PRO A 87 -22.22 -30.66 -0.15
N ARG A 88 -23.55 -30.58 -0.20
CA ARG A 88 -24.42 -31.67 0.25
C ARG A 88 -24.14 -32.87 -0.65
N VAL A 89 -23.44 -33.84 -0.09
CA VAL A 89 -23.23 -35.15 -0.69
C VAL A 89 -24.57 -35.87 -0.66
N GLY A 90 -25.27 -35.86 -1.78
CA GLY A 90 -26.56 -36.53 -1.95
C GLY A 90 -27.58 -35.63 -2.60
N ASP A 91 -27.58 -35.61 -3.93
CA ASP A 91 -28.79 -35.60 -4.77
C ASP A 91 -28.37 -35.47 -6.23
N SER A 92 -27.96 -36.62 -6.77
CA SER A 92 -27.50 -36.82 -8.13
C SER A 92 -28.65 -37.01 -9.12
N HIS A 93 -29.74 -36.22 -9.07
CA HIS A 93 -30.73 -36.30 -10.16
C HIS A 93 -31.39 -34.97 -10.51
N LYS A 94 -31.07 -34.53 -11.74
CA LYS A 94 -31.91 -33.69 -12.63
C LYS A 94 -32.18 -32.25 -12.17
N GLN A 95 -31.18 -31.38 -12.29
CA GLN A 95 -31.44 -29.97 -12.60
C GLN A 95 -30.50 -29.45 -13.68
N LYS A 96 -30.89 -29.68 -14.94
CA LYS A 96 -30.40 -28.92 -16.10
C LYS A 96 -31.06 -27.54 -16.08
N ARG A 97 -30.56 -26.61 -15.26
CA ARG A 97 -30.73 -25.17 -15.54
C ARG A 97 -29.41 -24.68 -16.11
N GLN A 98 -29.38 -24.62 -17.44
CA GLN A 98 -28.29 -24.04 -18.22
C GLN A 98 -28.21 -22.55 -17.94
N TRP A 99 -27.46 -22.19 -16.90
CA TRP A 99 -26.85 -20.88 -16.85
C TRP A 99 -25.67 -20.90 -17.84
N ASN A 100 -25.88 -20.34 -19.02
CA ASN A 100 -24.78 -20.04 -19.95
C ASN A 100 -23.94 -18.88 -19.37
N PHE A 101 -23.07 -19.23 -18.42
CA PHE A 101 -22.08 -18.33 -17.81
C PHE A 101 -20.86 -18.09 -18.73
N ARG A 102 -20.92 -18.50 -20.00
CA ARG A 102 -19.75 -18.55 -20.88
C ARG A 102 -19.31 -17.20 -21.46
N ASP A 103 -20.14 -16.16 -21.45
CA ASP A 103 -19.81 -14.91 -22.15
C ASP A 103 -19.78 -13.65 -21.28
N ILE A 104 -19.95 -13.76 -19.96
CA ILE A 104 -19.53 -12.67 -19.07
C ILE A 104 -18.03 -12.85 -18.82
N ASN A 105 -17.26 -12.53 -19.85
CA ASN A 105 -15.82 -12.28 -19.78
C ASN A 105 -15.60 -10.95 -19.05
N VAL A 106 -16.15 -10.82 -17.84
CA VAL A 106 -15.57 -9.92 -16.84
C VAL A 106 -14.27 -10.62 -16.48
N LYS A 107 -13.22 -10.32 -17.24
CA LYS A 107 -11.87 -10.30 -16.68
C LYS A 107 -12.02 -9.42 -15.45
N ALA A 108 -12.31 -10.04 -14.30
CA ALA A 108 -12.09 -9.38 -13.03
C ALA A 108 -10.68 -8.82 -13.17
N PRO A 109 -10.49 -7.50 -13.04
CA PRO A 109 -9.16 -6.93 -13.12
C PRO A 109 -8.31 -7.82 -12.22
N PRO A 110 -7.17 -8.31 -12.73
CA PRO A 110 -6.42 -9.30 -11.98
C PRO A 110 -6.30 -8.75 -10.57
N LYS A 111 -6.76 -9.52 -9.57
CA LYS A 111 -6.39 -9.30 -8.17
C LYS A 111 -4.89 -9.65 -8.02
N HIS A 112 -4.09 -9.09 -8.92
CA HIS A 112 -2.68 -8.92 -8.81
C HIS A 112 -2.51 -7.60 -8.06
N ARG A 113 -1.61 -7.47 -7.11
CA ARG A 113 -0.69 -8.41 -6.49
C ARG A 113 0.04 -7.51 -5.52
N TYR A 114 -0.60 -7.26 -4.41
CA TYR A 114 0.10 -6.96 -3.20
C TYR A 114 -0.57 -7.97 -2.26
N GLN A 115 -0.15 -9.23 -2.23
CA GLN A 115 0.94 -9.59 -1.30
C GLN A 115 1.48 -8.30 -0.69
N THR A 116 0.71 -7.76 0.27
CA THR A 116 1.26 -7.19 1.49
C THR A 116 2.63 -7.84 1.61
N ARG A 117 3.72 -7.09 1.38
CA ARG A 117 5.03 -7.55 1.80
C ARG A 117 4.76 -8.03 3.21
N ALA A 118 4.67 -9.36 3.39
CA ALA A 118 3.93 -9.91 4.50
C ALA A 118 4.63 -9.29 5.69
N ILE A 119 3.98 -8.36 6.40
CA ILE A 119 4.63 -7.59 7.44
C ILE A 119 5.02 -8.68 8.42
N SER A 120 6.29 -9.07 8.35
CA SER A 120 6.70 -10.44 8.65
C SER A 120 6.98 -10.45 10.13
N GLY A 121 5.90 -10.58 10.91
CA GLY A 121 5.95 -10.49 12.35
C GLY A 121 4.61 -10.06 12.91
N GLU A 122 4.34 -10.50 14.13
CA GLU A 122 3.26 -9.94 14.94
C GLU A 122 3.55 -8.45 15.16
N VAL A 123 2.66 -7.57 14.69
CA VAL A 123 2.81 -6.11 14.86
C VAL A 123 2.81 -5.80 16.36
N GLN A 124 3.90 -5.22 16.84
CA GLN A 124 4.09 -4.91 18.27
C GLN A 124 3.18 -3.76 18.71
N ASP A 125 2.80 -3.72 19.98
CA ASP A 125 1.91 -2.67 20.52
C ASP A 125 2.48 -1.25 20.34
N THR A 126 3.80 -1.12 20.37
CA THR A 126 4.50 0.15 20.11
C THR A 126 4.31 0.60 18.66
N GLU A 127 4.40 -0.31 17.69
CA GLU A 127 4.17 -0.03 16.27
C GLU A 127 2.72 0.39 16.01
N ARG A 128 1.76 -0.32 16.62
CA ARG A 128 0.33 0.03 16.56
C ARG A 128 0.07 1.44 17.07
N THR A 129 0.70 1.77 18.19
CA THR A 129 0.56 3.09 18.83
C THR A 129 1.15 4.20 17.95
N TRP A 130 2.37 4.03 17.43
CA TRP A 130 3.01 5.02 16.56
C TRP A 130 2.27 5.22 15.23
N ALA A 131 1.78 4.14 14.63
CA ALA A 131 0.96 4.21 13.43
C ALA A 131 -0.36 4.96 13.69
N ALA A 132 -1.03 4.69 14.82
CA ALA A 132 -2.23 5.40 15.20
C ALA A 132 -1.98 6.89 15.48
N ILE A 133 -0.87 7.23 16.16
CA ILE A 133 -0.46 8.62 16.41
C ILE A 133 -0.23 9.38 15.11
N ALA A 134 0.36 8.73 14.09
CA ALA A 134 0.58 9.37 12.80
C ALA A 134 -0.73 9.82 12.16
N HIS A 135 -1.79 9.01 12.19
CA HIS A 135 -3.12 9.41 11.71
C HIS A 135 -3.80 10.41 12.65
N ALA A 136 -3.70 10.20 13.97
CA ALA A 136 -4.29 11.11 14.96
C ALA A 136 -3.70 12.53 14.91
N SER A 137 -2.50 12.71 14.36
CA SER A 137 -1.90 14.04 14.14
C SER A 137 -2.78 14.96 13.28
N ALA A 138 -3.71 14.42 12.48
CA ALA A 138 -4.68 15.23 11.73
C ALA A 138 -5.60 16.06 12.64
N LEU A 139 -5.94 15.55 13.82
CA LEU A 139 -6.70 16.31 14.83
C LEU A 139 -5.89 17.51 15.32
N LEU A 140 -4.61 17.30 15.59
CA LEU A 140 -3.70 18.38 16.00
C LEU A 140 -3.59 19.44 14.91
N THR A 141 -3.51 19.03 13.64
CA THR A 141 -3.50 19.96 12.50
C THR A 141 -4.76 20.85 12.48
N ILE A 142 -5.95 20.30 12.72
CA ILE A 142 -7.18 21.11 12.77
C ILE A 142 -7.21 22.03 13.99
N LEU A 143 -6.82 21.54 15.18
CA LEU A 143 -6.78 22.38 16.38
C LEU A 143 -5.85 23.58 16.19
N VAL A 144 -4.69 23.34 15.57
CA VAL A 144 -3.75 24.41 15.23
C VAL A 144 -4.29 25.29 14.10
N ALA A 145 -5.00 24.74 13.11
CA ALA A 145 -5.64 25.56 12.07
C ALA A 145 -6.66 26.56 12.65
N ILE A 146 -7.42 26.15 13.67
CA ILE A 146 -8.39 27.01 14.36
C ILE A 146 -7.67 28.08 15.21
N ALA A 147 -6.60 27.70 15.92
CA ALA A 147 -5.92 28.59 16.85
C ALA A 147 -4.91 29.55 16.17
N ALA A 148 -4.16 29.06 15.17
CA ALA A 148 -3.06 29.75 14.53
C ALA A 148 -2.76 29.17 13.14
N ALA A 149 -3.30 29.80 12.09
CA ALA A 149 -3.14 29.38 10.70
C ALA A 149 -1.69 29.04 10.26
N PRO A 150 -0.62 29.76 10.68
CA PRO A 150 0.76 29.41 10.30
C PRO A 150 1.23 28.06 10.86
N GLY A 151 0.69 27.62 12.00
CA GLY A 151 1.12 26.38 12.66
C GLY A 151 0.69 25.12 11.91
N VAL A 152 -0.28 25.22 10.98
CA VAL A 152 -0.74 24.11 10.14
C VAL A 152 0.42 23.49 9.40
N LEU A 153 1.30 24.31 8.82
CA LEU A 153 2.46 23.83 8.05
C LEU A 153 3.40 22.96 8.90
N LEU A 154 3.59 23.30 10.18
CA LEU A 154 4.43 22.50 11.07
C LEU A 154 3.75 21.19 11.45
N THR A 155 2.45 21.22 11.75
CA THR A 155 1.72 20.01 12.14
C THR A 155 1.57 18.99 11.02
N VAL A 156 1.46 19.44 9.76
CA VAL A 156 1.41 18.56 8.58
C VAL A 156 2.70 17.73 8.43
N LEU A 157 3.82 18.19 9.00
CA LEU A 157 5.11 17.49 8.95
C LEU A 157 5.27 16.43 10.04
N ILE A 158 4.38 16.35 11.02
CA ILE A 158 4.45 15.36 12.10
C ILE A 158 4.48 13.92 11.57
N PRO A 159 3.54 13.46 10.72
CA PRO A 159 3.59 12.10 10.18
C PRO A 159 4.82 11.87 9.30
N LEU A 160 5.35 12.90 8.62
CA LEU A 160 6.62 12.78 7.90
C LEU A 160 7.80 12.54 8.85
N GLY A 161 7.85 13.24 9.98
CA GLY A 161 8.82 12.99 11.03
C GLY A 161 8.76 11.55 11.57
N ILE A 162 7.55 11.03 11.80
CA ILE A 162 7.34 9.63 12.21
C ILE A 162 7.83 8.66 11.12
N TYR A 163 7.48 8.91 9.85
CA TYR A 163 7.96 8.11 8.73
C TYR A 163 9.49 8.03 8.71
N LEU A 164 10.18 9.17 8.79
CA LEU A 164 11.65 9.21 8.78
C LEU A 164 12.28 8.51 9.99
N ALA A 165 11.64 8.56 11.16
CA ALA A 165 12.13 7.89 12.36
C ALA A 165 11.95 6.37 12.34
N PHE A 166 10.96 5.86 11.58
CA PHE A 166 10.57 4.45 11.57
C PHE A 166 10.77 3.72 10.22
N ARG A 167 11.15 4.41 9.13
CA ARG A 167 11.35 3.83 7.78
C ARG A 167 12.24 2.58 7.74
N ASN A 168 13.26 2.51 8.60
CA ASN A 168 14.18 1.38 8.66
C ASN A 168 13.92 0.44 9.85
N LYS A 169 12.91 0.72 10.67
CA LYS A 169 12.60 -0.01 11.92
C LYS A 169 11.30 -0.80 11.84
N SER A 170 10.29 -0.23 11.18
CA SER A 170 8.95 -0.82 11.08
C SER A 170 8.29 -0.41 9.78
N GLU A 171 8.08 -1.38 8.89
CA GLU A 171 7.34 -1.17 7.64
C GLU A 171 5.88 -0.78 7.90
N PHE A 172 5.29 -1.34 8.97
CA PHE A 172 3.92 -1.02 9.39
C PHE A 172 3.78 0.46 9.75
N VAL A 173 4.65 0.98 10.63
CA VAL A 173 4.62 2.39 11.03
C VAL A 173 4.95 3.29 9.85
N ALA A 174 5.96 2.94 9.06
CA ALA A 174 6.40 3.73 7.92
C ALA A 174 5.27 3.90 6.89
N PHE A 175 4.57 2.82 6.54
CA PHE A 175 3.44 2.87 5.61
C PHE A 175 2.32 3.78 6.12
N HIS A 176 1.88 3.57 7.37
CA HIS A 176 0.80 4.37 7.95
C HIS A 176 1.17 5.86 8.08
N ALA A 177 2.42 6.15 8.46
CA ALA A 177 2.91 7.50 8.60
C ALA A 177 3.01 8.22 7.24
N LEU A 178 3.53 7.56 6.21
CA LEU A 178 3.62 8.13 4.88
C LEU A 178 2.23 8.38 4.29
N GLN A 179 1.29 7.45 4.48
CA GLN A 179 -0.09 7.59 4.06
C GLN A 179 -0.81 8.75 4.78
N ALA A 180 -0.62 8.89 6.10
CA ALA A 180 -1.16 10.01 6.88
C ALA A 180 -0.59 11.35 6.38
N PHE A 181 0.72 11.40 6.10
CA PHE A 181 1.37 12.57 5.54
C PHE A 181 0.81 12.95 4.17
N THR A 182 0.71 11.99 3.24
CA THR A 182 0.17 12.24 1.89
C THR A 182 -1.24 12.83 1.97
N ILE A 183 -2.09 12.27 2.85
CA ILE A 183 -3.45 12.78 3.06
C ILE A 183 -3.41 14.20 3.58
N GLN A 184 -2.68 14.47 4.66
CA GLN A 184 -2.59 15.83 5.20
C GLN A 184 -2.08 16.85 4.18
N VAL A 185 -1.08 16.49 3.36
CA VAL A 185 -0.58 17.37 2.29
C VAL A 185 -1.63 17.58 1.21
N VAL A 186 -2.22 16.52 0.67
CA VAL A 186 -3.22 16.62 -0.41
C VAL A 186 -4.44 17.40 0.08
N GLY A 187 -4.93 17.13 1.29
CA GLY A 187 -6.06 17.84 1.86
C GLY A 187 -5.76 19.32 2.14
N THR A 188 -4.59 19.63 2.71
CA THR A 188 -4.22 21.02 3.02
C THR A 188 -3.94 21.82 1.75
N VAL A 189 -3.11 21.30 0.85
CA VAL A 189 -2.81 21.96 -0.43
C VAL A 189 -4.07 22.06 -1.29
N GLY A 190 -4.88 20.99 -1.35
CA GLY A 190 -6.15 20.98 -2.06
C GLY A 190 -7.12 22.04 -1.55
N ALA A 191 -7.27 22.17 -0.22
CA ALA A 191 -8.10 23.22 0.38
C ALA A 191 -7.56 24.63 0.09
N LEU A 192 -6.24 24.84 0.16
CA LEU A 192 -5.62 26.13 -0.15
C LEU A 192 -5.81 26.50 -1.63
N VAL A 193 -5.56 25.56 -2.55
CA VAL A 193 -5.76 25.78 -3.99
C VAL A 193 -7.22 26.07 -4.29
N LEU A 194 -8.15 25.31 -3.70
CA LEU A 194 -9.59 25.51 -3.87
C LEU A 194 -10.03 26.90 -3.36
N LEU A 195 -9.56 27.30 -2.18
CA LEU A 195 -9.85 28.63 -1.62
C LEU A 195 -9.28 29.74 -2.49
N LEU A 196 -8.00 29.66 -2.88
CA LEU A 196 -7.35 30.72 -3.66
C LEU A 196 -7.95 30.84 -5.06
N ALA A 197 -7.97 29.75 -5.82
CA ALA A 197 -8.49 29.77 -7.19
C ALA A 197 -10.00 30.05 -7.21
N GLY A 198 -10.76 29.42 -6.29
CA GLY A 198 -12.19 29.61 -6.16
C GLY A 198 -12.55 31.06 -5.83
N THR A 199 -11.85 31.67 -4.87
CA THR A 199 -12.07 33.07 -4.48
C THR A 199 -11.68 34.03 -5.60
N LEU A 200 -10.59 33.78 -6.33
CA LEU A 200 -10.20 34.62 -7.47
C LEU A 200 -11.24 34.58 -8.61
N VAL A 201 -11.69 33.38 -8.98
CA VAL A 201 -12.68 33.21 -10.05
C VAL A 201 -14.03 33.81 -9.64
N LEU A 202 -14.56 33.42 -8.47
CA LEU A 202 -15.85 33.93 -8.00
C LEU A 202 -15.80 35.42 -7.67
N GLY A 203 -14.71 35.91 -7.09
CA GLY A 203 -14.50 37.35 -6.84
C GLY A 203 -14.54 38.15 -8.13
N THR A 204 -13.93 37.65 -9.21
CA THR A 204 -14.01 38.27 -10.54
C THR A 204 -15.45 38.29 -11.07
N LEU A 205 -16.18 37.18 -10.96
CA LEU A 205 -17.59 37.09 -11.39
C LEU A 205 -18.51 38.00 -10.57
N ILE A 206 -18.26 38.14 -9.26
CA ILE A 206 -18.94 39.08 -8.37
C ILE A 206 -18.66 40.51 -8.82
N ALA A 207 -17.40 40.87 -9.11
CA ALA A 207 -17.04 42.21 -9.57
C ALA A 207 -17.73 42.57 -10.91
N ILE A 208 -17.72 41.65 -11.87
CA ILE A 208 -18.43 41.80 -13.14
C ILE A 208 -19.93 41.99 -12.90
N SER A 209 -20.54 41.13 -12.07
CA SER A 209 -21.96 41.19 -11.74
C SER A 209 -22.35 42.49 -11.02
N ALA A 210 -21.48 43.02 -10.16
CA ALA A 210 -21.68 44.28 -9.49
C ALA A 210 -21.72 45.45 -10.48
N VAL A 211 -20.84 45.48 -11.49
CA VAL A 211 -20.88 46.49 -12.56
C VAL A 211 -22.17 46.37 -13.39
N LEU A 212 -22.55 45.14 -13.78
CA LEU A 212 -23.79 44.87 -14.52
C LEU A 212 -25.07 45.18 -13.73
N SER A 213 -25.00 45.22 -12.39
CA SER A 213 -26.15 45.54 -11.55
C SER A 213 -26.67 46.97 -11.76
N LEU A 214 -25.84 47.88 -12.26
CA LEU A 214 -26.23 49.23 -12.67
C LEU A 214 -27.29 49.23 -13.79
N VAL A 215 -27.38 48.15 -14.57
CA VAL A 215 -28.35 47.96 -15.66
C VAL A 215 -29.52 47.06 -15.21
N LEU A 216 -29.75 46.91 -13.90
CA LEU A 216 -30.76 46.05 -13.22
C LEU A 216 -30.65 44.53 -13.45
N ILE A 217 -30.05 44.08 -14.56
CA ILE A 217 -29.90 42.67 -14.92
C ILE A 217 -28.86 41.94 -14.03
N GLY A 218 -27.92 42.67 -13.42
CA GLY A 218 -26.84 42.07 -12.62
C GLY A 218 -27.21 41.65 -11.19
N ILE A 219 -28.34 42.08 -10.62
CA ILE A 219 -28.67 41.83 -9.20
C ILE A 219 -28.85 40.32 -8.89
N PRO A 220 -29.61 39.53 -9.67
CA PRO A 220 -29.77 38.09 -9.40
C PRO A 220 -28.44 37.34 -9.49
N PHE A 221 -27.59 37.69 -10.46
CA PHE A 221 -26.26 37.09 -10.62
C PHE A 221 -25.32 37.44 -9.48
N LEU A 222 -25.35 38.69 -9.01
CA LEU A 222 -24.57 39.13 -7.86
C LEU A 222 -24.89 38.27 -6.61
N ILE A 223 -26.18 38.11 -6.30
CA ILE A 223 -26.63 37.28 -5.17
C ILE A 223 -26.17 35.84 -5.34
N PHE A 224 -26.35 35.26 -6.54
CA PHE A 224 -25.96 33.89 -6.84
C PHE A 224 -24.45 33.65 -6.64
N PHE A 225 -23.58 34.51 -7.18
CA PHE A 225 -22.13 34.33 -7.04
C PHE A 225 -21.64 34.57 -5.61
N VAL A 226 -22.25 35.50 -4.87
CA VAL A 226 -21.96 35.68 -3.44
C VAL A 226 -22.32 34.42 -2.65
N LEU A 227 -23.49 33.81 -2.90
CA LEU A 227 -23.88 32.56 -2.25
C LEU A 227 -22.93 31.41 -2.61
N LEU A 228 -22.49 31.32 -3.87
CA LEU A 228 -21.48 30.34 -4.28
C LEU A 228 -20.14 30.55 -3.56
N LEU A 229 -19.69 31.79 -3.40
CA LEU A 229 -18.45 32.10 -2.69
C LEU A 229 -18.55 31.70 -1.21
N VAL A 230 -19.66 32.03 -0.56
CA VAL A 230 -19.91 31.62 0.83
C VAL A 230 -19.94 30.10 0.93
N GLY A 231 -20.63 29.41 0.03
CA GLY A 231 -20.68 27.95 -0.02
C GLY A 231 -19.29 27.32 -0.22
N LEU A 232 -18.47 27.88 -1.11
CA LEU A 232 -17.10 27.43 -1.37
C LEU A 232 -16.21 27.59 -0.13
N VAL A 233 -16.28 28.75 0.53
CA VAL A 233 -15.51 28.99 1.76
C VAL A 233 -15.95 28.04 2.87
N LEU A 234 -17.25 27.87 3.09
CA LEU A 234 -17.76 26.95 4.11
C LEU A 234 -17.37 25.50 3.83
N PHE A 235 -17.51 25.06 2.58
CA PHE A 235 -17.10 23.72 2.18
C PHE A 235 -15.61 23.50 2.40
N SER A 236 -14.76 24.44 2.00
CA SER A 236 -13.31 24.28 2.09
C SER A 236 -12.76 24.43 3.51
N VAL A 237 -13.38 25.25 4.36
CA VAL A 237 -12.90 25.51 5.74
C VAL A 237 -13.50 24.53 6.75
N PHE A 238 -14.71 24.02 6.50
CA PHE A 238 -15.39 23.12 7.45
C PHE A 238 -15.50 21.70 6.92
N VAL A 239 -16.14 21.52 5.76
CA VAL A 239 -16.50 20.17 5.27
C VAL A 239 -15.25 19.36 4.91
N LEU A 240 -14.31 19.94 4.16
CA LEU A 240 -13.08 19.24 3.78
C LEU A 240 -12.24 18.86 5.00
N PRO A 241 -11.86 19.77 5.93
CA PRO A 241 -11.07 19.39 7.10
C PRO A 241 -11.79 18.40 8.00
N LEU A 242 -13.11 18.55 8.19
CA LEU A 242 -13.88 17.60 8.98
C LEU A 242 -13.86 16.19 8.37
N GLY A 243 -14.06 16.09 7.05
CA GLY A 243 -13.96 14.82 6.33
C GLY A 243 -12.59 14.18 6.52
N MET A 244 -11.52 14.98 6.39
CA MET A 244 -10.14 14.53 6.62
C MET A 244 -9.94 13.95 8.02
N VAL A 245 -10.42 14.63 9.07
CA VAL A 245 -10.31 14.12 10.44
C VAL A 245 -11.10 12.84 10.66
N VAL A 246 -12.32 12.74 10.14
CA VAL A 246 -13.12 11.51 10.25
C VAL A 246 -12.37 10.33 9.64
N TYR A 247 -11.86 10.52 8.42
CA TYR A 247 -11.09 9.53 7.68
C TYR A 247 -9.79 9.16 8.40
N SER A 248 -9.04 10.14 8.92
CA SER A 248 -7.84 9.90 9.74
C SER A 248 -8.15 9.16 11.04
N MET A 249 -9.29 9.43 11.68
CA MET A 249 -9.64 8.74 12.92
C MET A 249 -10.02 7.28 12.69
N ILE A 250 -10.71 6.97 11.59
CA ILE A 250 -10.99 5.58 11.18
C ILE A 250 -9.67 4.83 10.93
N ALA A 251 -8.72 5.48 10.24
CA ALA A 251 -7.40 4.90 10.00
C ALA A 251 -6.58 4.73 11.28
N ALA A 252 -6.69 5.65 12.23
CA ALA A 252 -6.05 5.55 13.54
C ALA A 252 -6.58 4.36 14.35
N ASP A 253 -7.91 4.16 14.42
CA ASP A 253 -8.51 2.99 15.08
C ASP A 253 -8.09 1.67 14.43
N ALA A 254 -8.07 1.64 13.10
CA ALA A 254 -7.61 0.46 12.37
C ALA A 254 -6.13 0.16 12.66
N ALA A 255 -5.27 1.17 12.62
CA ALA A 255 -3.83 1.04 12.91
C ALA A 255 -3.58 0.59 14.36
N TYR A 256 -4.35 1.13 15.32
CA TYR A 256 -4.27 0.77 16.73
C TYR A 256 -4.61 -0.71 16.97
N LYS A 257 -5.55 -1.26 16.18
CA LYS A 257 -5.89 -2.69 16.18
C LYS A 257 -4.90 -3.56 15.39
N GLY A 258 -3.78 -2.99 14.91
CA GLY A 258 -2.79 -3.69 14.09
C GLY A 258 -3.29 -4.02 12.68
N ARG A 259 -4.34 -3.35 12.20
CA ARG A 259 -4.88 -3.55 10.85
C ARG A 259 -4.31 -2.50 9.91
N ILE A 260 -3.87 -2.96 8.74
CA ILE A 260 -3.44 -2.05 7.67
C ILE A 260 -4.70 -1.38 7.09
N TYR A 261 -4.79 -0.07 7.24
CA TYR A 261 -5.84 0.73 6.64
C TYR A 261 -5.36 1.30 5.31
N ARG A 262 -6.12 1.10 4.23
CA ARG A 262 -5.77 1.57 2.89
C ARG A 262 -6.80 2.58 2.44
N TYR A 263 -6.42 3.85 2.34
CA TYR A 263 -7.27 4.84 1.67
C TYR A 263 -7.39 4.48 0.20
N PRO A 264 -8.62 4.43 -0.35
CA PRO A 264 -8.82 4.23 -1.78
C PRO A 264 -8.01 5.24 -2.59
N TYR A 265 -7.39 4.79 -3.70
CA TYR A 265 -6.54 5.56 -4.61
C TYR A 265 -5.19 6.04 -4.05
N ILE A 266 -5.14 6.51 -2.81
CA ILE A 266 -3.90 7.02 -2.19
C ILE A 266 -2.95 5.87 -1.86
N ALA A 267 -3.47 4.77 -1.31
CA ALA A 267 -2.64 3.61 -1.00
C ALA A 267 -2.02 3.00 -2.27
N ASP A 268 -2.79 2.93 -3.35
CA ASP A 268 -2.34 2.32 -4.61
C ASP A 268 -1.31 3.21 -5.31
N TRP A 269 -1.54 4.53 -5.35
CA TRP A 269 -0.55 5.49 -5.84
C TRP A 269 0.75 5.43 -5.03
N LEU A 270 0.66 5.33 -3.69
CA LEU A 270 1.83 5.29 -2.83
C LEU A 270 2.65 4.01 -3.02
N ASP A 271 1.96 2.87 -3.15
CA ASP A 271 2.57 1.59 -3.46
C ASP A 271 3.33 1.64 -4.81
N ASP A 272 2.75 2.28 -5.82
CA ASP A 272 3.40 2.45 -7.13
C ASP A 272 4.65 3.35 -7.03
N GLN A 273 4.62 4.41 -6.21
CA GLN A 273 5.77 5.28 -5.98
C GLN A 273 6.91 4.58 -5.22
N LEU A 274 6.58 3.71 -4.26
CA LEU A 274 7.56 2.93 -3.52
C LEU A 274 8.21 1.84 -4.38
N LYS A 275 7.46 1.25 -5.33
CA LYS A 275 7.96 0.18 -6.20
C LYS A 275 8.72 0.66 -7.43
N ASN A 276 8.17 1.66 -8.12
CA ASN A 276 8.60 2.03 -9.47
C ASN A 276 8.97 3.52 -9.58
N GLY A 277 8.75 4.30 -8.52
CA GLY A 277 8.90 5.75 -8.53
C GLY A 277 10.17 6.24 -7.81
N MET A 278 10.26 7.57 -7.69
CA MET A 278 11.42 8.27 -7.11
C MET A 278 11.71 7.90 -5.64
N LEU A 279 10.72 7.35 -4.92
CA LEU A 279 10.92 6.92 -3.52
C LEU A 279 11.68 5.59 -3.43
N GLY A 280 11.51 4.70 -4.41
CA GLY A 280 12.21 3.41 -4.43
C GLY A 280 13.71 3.51 -4.68
N SER A 281 14.20 4.60 -5.29
CA SER A 281 15.64 4.81 -5.52
C SER A 281 16.38 5.45 -4.33
N VAL A 282 15.65 5.95 -3.32
CA VAL A 282 16.22 6.64 -2.14
C VAL A 282 16.13 5.77 -0.87
N ILE A 283 15.49 4.61 -0.98
CA ILE A 283 15.36 3.59 0.06
C ILE A 283 16.30 2.44 -0.30
#